data_AF-A0A2M8PLY6-F1
#
_entry.id   AF-A0A2M8PLY6-F1
#
_cell.length_a   1.000
_cell.length_b   1.000
_cell.length_c   1.000
_cell.angle_alpha   90.00
_cell.angle_beta   90.00
_cell.angle_gamma   90.00
#
_symmetry.space_group_name_H-M   'P 1'
#
loop_
_entity.id
_entity.type
_entity.pdbx_description
1 polymer ?
#
loop_
_entity_poly.entity_id
_entity_poly.type
_entity_poly.pdbx_seq_one_letter_code
_entity_poly.pdbx_strand_id
1 'polypeptide(L)' 'MPRDTYVFTSESVSEGHPDKICDRISDSVLDFYLEADPFSRVAVETLVTT' A
#
# COMPACT_ATOMS: atom_id res chain seq x y z
N MET A 1 23.19 31.65 5.10
CA MET A 1 22.03 31.61 4.16
C MET A 1 20.78 31.49 5.02
N PRO A 2 19.78 32.39 4.91
CA PRO A 2 18.52 32.21 5.61
C PRO A 2 17.85 30.95 5.05
N ARG A 3 17.25 30.12 5.91
CA ARG A 3 16.46 28.96 5.44
C ARG A 3 15.16 29.49 4.85
N ASP A 4 14.87 29.14 3.60
CA ASP A 4 13.57 29.41 2.98
C ASP A 4 12.46 28.79 3.85
N THR A 5 11.50 29.62 4.24
CA THR A 5 10.33 29.17 5.02
C THR A 5 9.25 28.79 4.02
N TYR A 6 8.87 27.50 3.97
CA TYR A 6 7.79 27.01 3.12
C TYR A 6 6.76 26.24 3.95
N VAL A 7 5.52 26.19 3.48
CA VAL A 7 4.43 25.43 4.11
C VAL A 7 4.30 24.10 3.38
N PHE A 8 4.29 23.00 4.13
CA PHE A 8 4.09 21.64 3.64
C PHE A 8 2.86 21.03 4.30
N THR A 9 2.04 20.35 3.51
CA THR A 9 0.87 19.60 3.98
C THR A 9 0.94 18.17 3.49
N SER A 10 0.51 17.24 4.34
CA SER A 10 0.41 15.81 4.03
C SER A 10 -0.93 15.27 4.52
N GLU A 11 -1.37 14.17 3.95
CA GLU A 11 -2.60 13.46 4.31
C GLU A 11 -2.34 11.96 4.50
N SER A 12 -3.31 11.28 5.10
CA SER A 12 -3.32 9.83 5.28
C SER A 12 -4.77 9.35 5.31
N VAL A 13 -4.99 8.09 4.96
CA VAL A 13 -6.31 7.44 4.98
C VAL A 13 -6.29 6.24 5.93
N SER A 14 -7.44 5.93 6.50
CA SER A 14 -7.56 4.78 7.42
C SER A 14 -7.49 3.45 6.66
N GLU A 15 -7.33 2.36 7.41
CA GLU A 15 -7.39 1.00 6.88
C GLU A 15 -8.74 0.65 6.23
N GLY A 16 -9.82 1.39 6.51
CA GLY A 16 -11.12 1.19 5.88
C GLY A 16 -11.25 1.83 4.50
N HIS A 17 -10.28 2.64 4.06
CA HIS A 17 -10.33 3.25 2.74
C HIS A 17 -10.27 2.17 1.65
N PRO A 18 -11.11 2.21 0.60
CA PRO A 18 -11.16 1.15 -0.43
C PRO A 18 -9.78 0.86 -1.03
N ASP A 19 -8.98 1.88 -1.33
CA ASP A 19 -7.61 1.68 -1.84
C ASP A 19 -6.72 0.95 -0.82
N LYS A 20 -6.81 1.26 0.48
CA LYS A 20 -6.05 0.56 1.53
C LYS A 20 -6.58 -0.84 1.80
N ILE A 21 -7.83 -1.13 1.44
CA ILE A 21 -8.37 -2.48 1.43
C ILE A 21 -7.75 -3.26 0.25
N CYS A 22 -7.71 -2.68 -0.95
CA CYS A 22 -7.02 -3.28 -2.10
C CYS A 22 -5.55 -3.59 -1.79
N ASP A 23 -4.80 -2.61 -1.26
CA ASP A 23 -3.41 -2.78 -0.85
C ASP A 23 -3.26 -4.00 0.08
N ARG A 24 -4.07 -4.05 1.14
CA ARG A 24 -3.97 -5.11 2.16
C ARG A 24 -4.30 -6.48 1.60
N ILE A 25 -5.27 -6.58 0.69
CA ILE A 25 -5.63 -7.85 0.04
C ILE A 25 -4.48 -8.31 -0.86
N SER A 26 -3.97 -7.41 -1.71
CA SER A 26 -2.82 -7.70 -2.59
C SER A 26 -1.59 -8.13 -1.79
N ASP A 27 -1.25 -7.41 -0.72
CA ASP A 27 -0.12 -7.73 0.15
C ASP A 27 -0.32 -9.05 0.91
N SER A 28 -1.54 -9.36 1.35
CA SER A 28 -1.82 -10.65 2.01
C SER A 28 -1.55 -11.85 1.10
N VAL A 29 -1.79 -11.70 -0.21
CA VAL A 29 -1.46 -12.74 -1.19
C VAL A 29 0.06 -12.80 -1.40
N LEU A 30 0.73 -11.65 -1.51
CA LEU A 30 2.20 -11.59 -1.58
C LEU A 30 2.85 -12.29 -0.40
N ASP A 31 2.42 -11.97 0.82
CA ASP A 31 2.94 -12.54 2.07
C ASP A 31 2.81 -14.07 2.08
N PHE A 32 1.65 -14.59 1.70
CA PHE A 32 1.42 -16.04 1.62
C PHE A 32 2.42 -16.74 0.68
N TYR A 33 2.70 -16.15 -0.49
CA TYR A 33 3.65 -16.71 -1.44
C TYR A 33 5.10 -16.55 -0.98
N LEU A 34 5.47 -15.42 -0.38
CA LEU A 34 6.82 -15.19 0.14
C LEU A 34 7.12 -16.08 1.36
N GLU A 35 6.11 -16.40 2.18
CA GLU A 35 6.24 -17.34 3.30
C GLU A 35 6.59 -18.75 2.79
N ALA A 36 5.96 -19.19 1.69
CA ALA A 36 6.21 -20.50 1.10
C ALA A 36 7.47 -20.57 0.24
N ASP A 37 7.75 -19.52 -0.55
CA ASP A 37 8.93 -19.39 -1.41
C ASP A 37 9.39 -17.92 -1.48
N PRO A 38 10.53 -17.57 -0.86
CA PRO A 38 11.10 -16.22 -0.89
C PRO A 38 11.44 -15.68 -2.29
N PHE A 39 11.51 -16.54 -3.31
CA PHE A 39 11.78 -16.15 -4.70
C PHE A 39 10.51 -16.10 -5.57
N SER A 40 9.34 -16.21 -4.96
CA SER A 40 8.05 -16.10 -5.62
C SER A 40 7.94 -14.82 -6.44
N ARG A 41 7.49 -14.95 -7.70
CA ARG A 41 7.17 -13.81 -8.57
C ARG A 41 5.68 -13.53 -8.49
N VAL A 42 5.31 -12.47 -7.78
CA VAL A 42 3.91 -12.12 -7.49
C VAL A 42 3.62 -10.71 -8.01
N ALA A 43 2.52 -10.56 -8.76
CA ALA A 43 2.02 -9.30 -9.26
C ALA A 43 0.49 -9.32 -9.18
N VAL A 44 -0.06 -8.98 -8.02
CA VAL A 44 -1.48 -9.12 -7.69
C VAL A 44 -2.11 -7.73 -7.58
N GLU A 45 -3.15 -7.51 -8.39
CA GLU A 45 -3.93 -6.27 -8.41
C GLU A 45 -5.33 -6.56 -7.87
N THR A 46 -5.83 -5.67 -6.99
CA THR A 46 -7.15 -5.81 -6.37
C THR A 46 -8.05 -4.65 -6.75
N LEU A 47 -9.30 -4.95 -7.13
CA LEU A 47 -10.36 -3.97 -7.38
C LEU A 47 -11.49 -4.20 -6.37
N VAL A 48 -11.94 -3.12 -5.73
CA VAL A 48 -13.15 -3.13 -4.89
C VAL A 48 -14.13 -2.06 -5.37
N THR A 49 -15.41 -2.41 -5.40
CA THR A 49 -16.55 -1.53 -5.70
C THR A 49 -17.80 -2.12 -5.05
N THR A 50 -18.96 -1.48 -5.21
CA THR A 50 -20.26 -2.02 -4.72
C THR A 50 -20.79 -3.13 -5.60
#